data_AF-A0A7Z7IGU2-F1
#
_entry.id   AF-A0A7Z7IGU2-F1
#
_cell.length_a   1.000
_cell.length_b   1.000
_cell.length_c   1.000
_cell.angle_alpha   90.00
_cell.angle_beta   90.00
_cell.angle_gamma   90.00
#
_symmetry.space_group_name_H-M   'P 1'
#
loop_
_entity.id
_entity.type
_entity.pdbx_description
1 polymer ?
#
loop_
_entity_poly.entity_id
_entity_poly.type
_entity_poly.pdbx_seq_one_letter_code
_entity_poly.pdbx_strand_id
1 'polypeptide(L)'
;MLPIANTGSGNIGIGLSGDNLTGIGSFNTGSGNIGLFNSGTGNVGFFNSGTGNWGLFNSGSYNTGIGNSGIGSTGWFNAGNSNTGLVNAGNYNTGSFNAGHANTGGFNSGSINTGWLNAGNSNTGVVNSGNVNTGAFIRGNDSNGIFWTGDYQGLVSFSYTNTIVPEFTLASIHAHGGAGPVTIPSFHIPAIPLDLTATGAIGGFTIPSIYISPITVGIDSVFDLGPIVIQDITIPALGLDPESSVTVGPIFSSGSIIDPFTLKFLGFIDVQIAAIQTTGSEILPFTMSLSSLGLTTLTPEITIQGFQIPVDPIHIELPLSITIGPFVSPEITVPQIPVGFSVSGATLAFSFPPEITIDRIPVVLDADALLGPINAGIVIPPVPGFGNTTTVPSSGFFNAGGGGVSGMTNFGAGISGFLNQAPTALLGSASGYFNFGALQSGLLNSGAGLSGLYNTSILDPNHIQSAFTSGMLNFGRQLSGFLYQGTGP
;
A
#
# COMPACT_ATOMS: atom_id res chain seq x y z
N MET A 1 -71.57 14.11 -4.34
CA MET A 1 -71.88 13.59 -2.99
C MET A 1 -72.01 14.78 -2.05
N LEU A 2 -73.08 14.83 -1.24
CA LEU A 2 -73.31 15.91 -0.28
C LEU A 2 -72.26 15.85 0.85
N PRO A 3 -71.57 16.95 1.20
CA PRO A 3 -70.68 16.99 2.36
C PRO A 3 -71.52 16.98 3.64
N ILE A 4 -71.40 15.93 4.43
CA ILE A 4 -72.09 15.80 5.73
C ILE A 4 -71.03 15.88 6.82
N ALA A 5 -71.18 16.81 7.77
CA ALA A 5 -70.32 16.93 8.95
C ALA A 5 -68.80 17.13 8.67
N ASN A 6 -68.44 17.76 7.56
CA ASN A 6 -67.04 18.12 7.27
C ASN A 6 -66.66 19.45 7.95
N THR A 7 -65.47 19.53 8.54
CA THR A 7 -64.81 20.74 9.06
C THR A 7 -63.62 21.07 8.15
N GLY A 8 -63.58 22.30 7.60
CA GLY A 8 -62.60 22.75 6.60
C GLY A 8 -63.20 22.89 5.19
N SER A 9 -62.37 23.04 4.16
CA SER A 9 -62.74 23.43 2.79
C SER A 9 -62.44 22.34 1.75
N GLY A 10 -63.20 22.28 0.65
CA GLY A 10 -62.91 21.38 -0.49
C GLY A 10 -63.10 19.88 -0.26
N ASN A 11 -63.69 19.46 0.87
CA ASN A 11 -63.84 18.05 1.25
C ASN A 11 -64.95 17.31 0.48
N ILE A 12 -64.67 16.10 0.00
CA ILE A 12 -65.63 15.18 -0.67
C ILE A 12 -65.81 13.94 0.21
N GLY A 13 -66.88 13.90 1.01
CA GLY A 13 -67.08 12.79 1.95
C GLY A 13 -67.97 13.12 3.15
N ILE A 14 -67.89 12.27 4.18
CA ILE A 14 -68.70 12.37 5.42
C ILE A 14 -67.78 12.51 6.64
N GLY A 15 -67.92 13.56 7.44
CA GLY A 15 -67.30 13.69 8.77
C GLY A 15 -65.86 14.23 8.81
N LEU A 16 -65.32 14.77 7.71
CA LEU A 16 -63.87 15.00 7.49
C LEU A 16 -63.36 16.20 8.28
N SER A 17 -62.15 16.13 8.86
CA SER A 17 -61.50 17.25 9.57
C SER A 17 -60.21 17.66 8.87
N GLY A 18 -60.25 18.76 8.11
CA GLY A 18 -59.13 19.25 7.29
C GLY A 18 -59.57 19.87 5.96
N ASP A 19 -58.62 20.13 5.06
CA ASP A 19 -58.89 20.72 3.73
C ASP A 19 -58.63 19.73 2.59
N ASN A 20 -59.41 19.79 1.52
CA ASN A 20 -59.29 19.02 0.28
C ASN A 20 -59.19 17.49 0.48
N LEU A 21 -59.89 16.96 1.50
CA LEU A 21 -59.91 15.54 1.83
C LEU A 21 -60.98 14.78 1.02
N THR A 22 -60.71 13.52 0.67
CA THR A 22 -61.73 12.61 0.10
C THR A 22 -61.84 11.35 0.96
N GLY A 23 -63.02 11.05 1.53
CA GLY A 23 -63.22 9.84 2.36
C GLY A 23 -64.32 9.91 3.44
N ILE A 24 -64.15 9.17 4.54
CA ILE A 24 -65.00 9.20 5.74
C ILE A 24 -64.14 9.71 6.90
N GLY A 25 -64.68 10.60 7.71
CA GLY A 25 -63.88 11.69 8.23
C GLY A 25 -63.48 11.65 9.69
N SER A 26 -63.79 10.55 10.36
CA SER A 26 -62.97 10.09 11.48
C SER A 26 -61.69 9.37 11.01
N PHE A 27 -61.56 9.09 9.71
CA PHE A 27 -60.46 8.28 9.20
C PHE A 27 -59.40 9.09 8.45
N ASN A 28 -59.59 10.36 8.09
CA ASN A 28 -58.45 11.17 7.60
C ASN A 28 -58.26 12.43 8.45
N THR A 29 -57.01 12.79 8.72
CA THR A 29 -56.63 14.03 9.43
C THR A 29 -55.55 14.78 8.64
N GLY A 30 -55.59 16.12 8.67
CA GLY A 30 -54.62 16.98 7.96
C GLY A 30 -55.17 17.54 6.64
N SER A 31 -54.39 17.61 5.56
CA SER A 31 -54.77 18.30 4.32
C SER A 31 -54.45 17.49 3.06
N GLY A 32 -55.31 17.55 2.05
CA GLY A 32 -55.06 16.97 0.72
C GLY A 32 -54.92 15.44 0.67
N ASN A 33 -55.36 14.71 1.70
CA ASN A 33 -55.29 13.26 1.72
C ASN A 33 -56.43 12.61 0.90
N ILE A 34 -56.10 11.59 0.11
CA ILE A 34 -57.02 10.79 -0.70
C ILE A 34 -57.01 9.35 -0.18
N GLY A 35 -58.16 8.84 0.26
CA GLY A 35 -58.31 7.46 0.75
C GLY A 35 -58.87 7.39 2.17
N LEU A 36 -58.41 6.48 3.03
CA LEU A 36 -58.86 6.35 4.43
C LEU A 36 -57.70 6.07 5.39
N PHE A 37 -57.82 6.49 6.63
CA PHE A 37 -56.82 6.30 7.70
C PHE A 37 -55.50 7.04 7.48
N ASN A 38 -55.48 8.07 6.62
CA ASN A 38 -54.29 8.87 6.38
C ASN A 38 -54.19 10.06 7.35
N SER A 39 -52.98 10.35 7.81
CA SER A 39 -52.66 11.50 8.69
C SER A 39 -51.54 12.34 8.10
N GLY A 40 -51.72 13.66 8.04
CA GLY A 40 -50.71 14.59 7.53
C GLY A 40 -51.14 15.24 6.21
N THR A 41 -50.22 15.41 5.26
CA THR A 41 -50.44 16.21 4.04
C THR A 41 -50.29 15.37 2.76
N GLY A 42 -51.24 15.45 1.84
CA GLY A 42 -51.07 14.98 0.46
C GLY A 42 -50.88 13.47 0.30
N ASN A 43 -51.26 12.65 1.29
CA ASN A 43 -51.09 11.20 1.19
C ASN A 43 -52.21 10.56 0.35
N VAL A 44 -51.86 9.58 -0.47
CA VAL A 44 -52.77 8.82 -1.33
C VAL A 44 -52.74 7.35 -0.93
N GLY A 45 -53.90 6.78 -0.58
CA GLY A 45 -54.05 5.36 -0.23
C GLY A 45 -54.58 5.17 1.18
N PHE A 46 -53.99 4.26 1.97
CA PHE A 46 -54.51 3.92 3.29
C PHE A 46 -53.46 3.88 4.39
N PHE A 47 -53.84 4.32 5.60
CA PHE A 47 -52.99 4.23 6.80
C PHE A 47 -51.62 4.91 6.65
N ASN A 48 -51.47 5.87 5.75
CA ASN A 48 -50.21 6.60 5.59
C ASN A 48 -50.11 7.75 6.60
N SER A 49 -48.89 8.04 7.06
CA SER A 49 -48.60 9.13 7.98
C SER A 49 -47.46 10.01 7.45
N GLY A 50 -47.62 11.33 7.51
CA GLY A 50 -46.62 12.31 7.08
C GLY A 50 -47.01 13.01 5.78
N THR A 51 -46.07 13.17 4.84
CA THR A 51 -46.25 14.03 3.66
C THR A 51 -46.11 13.27 2.35
N GLY A 52 -47.10 13.39 1.48
CA GLY A 52 -46.98 12.99 0.08
C GLY A 52 -46.66 11.51 -0.13
N ASN A 53 -47.09 10.60 0.75
CA ASN A 53 -46.88 9.17 0.55
C ASN A 53 -47.96 8.56 -0.36
N TRP A 54 -47.59 7.59 -1.18
CA TRP A 54 -48.49 6.87 -2.07
C TRP A 54 -48.47 5.37 -1.76
N GLY A 55 -49.62 4.81 -1.37
CA GLY A 55 -49.79 3.38 -1.10
C GLY A 55 -50.36 3.10 0.29
N LEU A 56 -49.77 2.15 1.03
CA LEU A 56 -50.32 1.64 2.28
C LEU A 56 -49.31 1.74 3.43
N PHE A 57 -49.75 2.15 4.62
CA PHE A 57 -48.96 2.07 5.86
C PHE A 57 -47.58 2.78 5.81
N ASN A 58 -47.37 3.68 4.86
CA ASN A 58 -46.10 4.39 4.77
C ASN A 58 -46.03 5.50 5.83
N SER A 59 -44.85 5.73 6.38
CA SER A 59 -44.60 6.76 7.38
C SER A 59 -43.42 7.65 6.96
N GLY A 60 -43.56 8.97 7.10
CA GLY A 60 -42.54 9.93 6.68
C GLY A 60 -42.95 10.64 5.40
N SER A 61 -42.04 10.80 4.44
CA SER A 61 -42.27 11.66 3.28
C SER A 61 -42.01 10.98 1.94
N TYR A 62 -42.90 11.20 0.98
CA TYR A 62 -42.72 10.84 -0.43
C TYR A 62 -42.40 9.37 -0.68
N ASN A 63 -42.87 8.44 0.16
CA ASN A 63 -42.67 7.01 -0.07
C ASN A 63 -43.75 6.43 -1.00
N THR A 64 -43.36 5.48 -1.85
CA THR A 64 -44.23 4.76 -2.77
C THR A 64 -44.24 3.27 -2.42
N GLY A 65 -45.40 2.72 -2.08
CA GLY A 65 -45.59 1.28 -1.86
C GLY A 65 -46.20 0.96 -0.51
N ILE A 66 -45.64 -0.01 0.22
CA ILE A 66 -46.27 -0.57 1.43
C ILE A 66 -45.29 -0.50 2.61
N GLY A 67 -45.69 0.10 3.73
CA GLY A 67 -44.98 -0.01 4.99
C GLY A 67 -43.58 0.60 4.98
N ASN A 68 -43.27 1.49 4.04
CA ASN A 68 -41.97 2.15 4.03
C ASN A 68 -41.93 3.24 5.12
N SER A 69 -40.77 3.41 5.75
CA SER A 69 -40.52 4.46 6.74
C SER A 69 -39.31 5.29 6.34
N GLY A 70 -39.40 6.61 6.49
CA GLY A 70 -38.34 7.55 6.10
C GLY A 70 -38.74 8.38 4.90
N ILE A 71 -37.81 8.64 3.98
CA ILE A 71 -38.01 9.58 2.87
C ILE A 71 -37.80 8.91 1.52
N GLY A 72 -38.76 9.06 0.61
CA GLY A 72 -38.53 8.84 -0.81
C GLY A 72 -38.23 7.41 -1.20
N SER A 73 -38.64 6.39 -0.44
CA SER A 73 -38.40 4.97 -0.75
C SER A 73 -39.51 4.37 -1.63
N THR A 74 -39.15 3.43 -2.51
CA THR A 74 -40.04 2.69 -3.39
C THR A 74 -40.04 1.21 -3.04
N GLY A 75 -41.21 0.59 -2.86
CA GLY A 75 -41.34 -0.84 -2.62
C GLY A 75 -41.95 -1.13 -1.25
N TRP A 76 -41.51 -2.20 -0.58
CA TRP A 76 -42.19 -2.71 0.62
C TRP A 76 -41.26 -2.77 1.83
N PHE A 77 -41.73 -2.25 2.97
CA PHE A 77 -41.11 -2.34 4.28
C PHE A 77 -39.67 -1.83 4.34
N ASN A 78 -39.31 -0.87 3.49
CA ASN A 78 -37.99 -0.25 3.56
C ASN A 78 -37.94 0.77 4.71
N ALA A 79 -36.81 0.86 5.40
CA ALA A 79 -36.56 1.81 6.48
C ALA A 79 -35.35 2.68 6.14
N GLY A 80 -35.55 4.00 6.15
CA GLY A 80 -34.56 5.01 5.76
C GLY A 80 -34.89 5.65 4.40
N ASN A 81 -33.87 6.14 3.70
CA ASN A 81 -34.07 7.06 2.59
C ASN A 81 -33.78 6.44 1.22
N SER A 82 -34.67 6.72 0.26
CA SER A 82 -34.48 6.43 -1.15
C SER A 82 -34.06 4.99 -1.43
N ASN A 83 -34.63 4.01 -0.73
CA ASN A 83 -34.42 2.59 -1.02
C ASN A 83 -35.41 2.13 -2.09
N THR A 84 -35.00 1.18 -2.93
CA THR A 84 -35.85 0.53 -3.94
C THR A 84 -35.89 -0.98 -3.68
N GLY A 85 -37.07 -1.52 -3.43
CA GLY A 85 -37.30 -2.97 -3.31
C GLY A 85 -37.90 -3.37 -1.96
N LEU A 86 -37.37 -4.40 -1.31
CA LEU A 86 -38.01 -5.08 -0.18
C LEU A 86 -37.15 -5.10 1.08
N VAL A 87 -37.69 -4.63 2.21
CA VAL A 87 -37.08 -4.81 3.54
C VAL A 87 -35.62 -4.33 3.61
N ASN A 88 -35.29 -3.23 2.92
CA ASN A 88 -33.96 -2.63 3.03
C ASN A 88 -33.93 -1.67 4.22
N ALA A 89 -32.86 -1.72 5.02
CA ALA A 89 -32.60 -0.82 6.14
C ALA A 89 -31.38 0.06 5.85
N GLY A 90 -31.51 1.37 6.05
CA GLY A 90 -30.49 2.36 5.70
C GLY A 90 -30.89 3.13 4.44
N ASN A 91 -29.94 3.49 3.58
CA ASN A 91 -30.22 4.44 2.49
C ASN A 91 -29.74 3.95 1.13
N TYR A 92 -30.47 4.34 0.07
CA TYR A 92 -30.05 4.15 -1.32
C TYR A 92 -29.82 2.70 -1.72
N ASN A 93 -30.43 1.72 -1.07
CA ASN A 93 -30.27 0.30 -1.44
C ASN A 93 -31.25 -0.09 -2.55
N THR A 94 -30.80 -0.94 -3.48
CA THR A 94 -31.62 -1.56 -4.53
C THR A 94 -31.68 -3.06 -4.33
N GLY A 95 -32.88 -3.62 -4.26
CA GLY A 95 -33.12 -5.05 -4.13
C GLY A 95 -33.72 -5.39 -2.77
N SER A 96 -33.24 -6.41 -2.07
CA SER A 96 -33.95 -6.96 -0.90
C SER A 96 -33.07 -7.23 0.31
N PHE A 97 -33.57 -6.98 1.52
CA PHE A 97 -32.91 -7.33 2.79
C PHE A 97 -31.49 -6.77 2.93
N ASN A 98 -31.19 -5.64 2.29
CA ASN A 98 -29.89 -5.00 2.44
C ASN A 98 -29.89 -4.08 3.67
N ALA A 99 -28.82 -4.12 4.45
CA ALA A 99 -28.62 -3.26 5.61
C ALA A 99 -27.37 -2.38 5.42
N GLY A 100 -27.54 -1.07 5.50
CA GLY A 100 -26.49 -0.07 5.27
C GLY A 100 -26.79 0.81 4.06
N HIS A 101 -25.78 1.14 3.27
CA HIS A 101 -25.91 2.16 2.23
C HIS A 101 -25.52 1.68 0.83
N ALA A 102 -26.29 2.10 -0.16
CA ALA A 102 -25.95 1.93 -1.58
C ALA A 102 -25.62 0.48 -1.97
N ASN A 103 -26.30 -0.53 -1.44
CA ASN A 103 -26.12 -1.92 -1.86
C ASN A 103 -27.06 -2.26 -3.04
N THR A 104 -26.60 -3.11 -3.97
CA THR A 104 -27.39 -3.67 -5.07
C THR A 104 -27.49 -5.19 -4.94
N GLY A 105 -28.70 -5.73 -5.03
CA GLY A 105 -28.95 -7.17 -4.94
C GLY A 105 -29.63 -7.53 -3.62
N GLY A 106 -29.17 -8.58 -2.93
CA GLY A 106 -29.88 -9.06 -1.74
C GLY A 106 -29.04 -9.49 -0.54
N PHE A 107 -29.57 -9.32 0.66
CA PHE A 107 -28.97 -9.75 1.91
C PHE A 107 -27.55 -9.23 2.14
N ASN A 108 -27.22 -8.05 1.60
CA ASN A 108 -25.91 -7.46 1.83
C ASN A 108 -25.93 -6.61 3.11
N SER A 109 -24.90 -6.74 3.94
CA SER A 109 -24.70 -5.93 5.15
C SER A 109 -23.44 -5.10 5.02
N GLY A 110 -23.54 -3.81 5.34
CA GLY A 110 -22.50 -2.81 5.10
C GLY A 110 -22.86 -1.94 3.89
N SER A 111 -21.86 -1.43 3.18
CA SER A 111 -22.11 -0.44 2.14
C SER A 111 -21.52 -0.82 0.79
N ILE A 112 -22.20 -0.39 -0.28
CA ILE A 112 -21.69 -0.45 -1.65
C ILE A 112 -21.41 -1.90 -2.07
N ASN A 113 -22.18 -2.88 -1.62
CA ASN A 113 -22.02 -4.25 -2.10
C ASN A 113 -22.92 -4.51 -3.31
N THR A 114 -22.44 -5.27 -4.28
CA THR A 114 -23.21 -5.76 -5.43
C THR A 114 -23.29 -7.28 -5.40
N GLY A 115 -24.51 -7.81 -5.47
CA GLY A 115 -24.76 -9.25 -5.50
C GLY A 115 -25.50 -9.72 -4.25
N TRP A 116 -25.11 -10.87 -3.70
CA TRP A 116 -25.89 -11.54 -2.66
C TRP A 116 -25.07 -11.93 -1.44
N LEU A 117 -25.62 -11.73 -0.24
CA LEU A 117 -25.07 -12.22 1.02
C LEU A 117 -23.65 -11.70 1.32
N ASN A 118 -23.29 -10.52 0.81
CA ASN A 118 -21.98 -9.94 1.10
C ASN A 118 -22.02 -9.13 2.40
N ALA A 119 -21.03 -9.34 3.26
CA ALA A 119 -20.87 -8.62 4.53
C ALA A 119 -19.59 -7.79 4.52
N GLY A 120 -19.68 -6.52 4.88
CA GLY A 120 -18.60 -5.53 4.78
C GLY A 120 -18.85 -4.56 3.65
N ASN A 121 -17.82 -3.99 3.04
CA ASN A 121 -17.99 -2.90 2.07
C ASN A 121 -17.40 -3.18 0.69
N SER A 122 -18.04 -2.63 -0.34
CA SER A 122 -17.53 -2.65 -1.71
C SER A 122 -17.24 -4.05 -2.23
N ASN A 123 -18.00 -5.08 -1.87
CA ASN A 123 -17.84 -6.43 -2.41
C ASN A 123 -18.73 -6.64 -3.65
N THR A 124 -18.24 -7.40 -4.62
CA THR A 124 -18.98 -7.85 -5.80
C THR A 124 -19.05 -9.36 -5.82
N GLY A 125 -20.27 -9.91 -5.90
CA GLY A 125 -20.52 -11.33 -6.08
C GLY A 125 -21.34 -11.94 -4.95
N VAL A 126 -20.95 -13.11 -4.44
CA VAL A 126 -21.82 -13.93 -3.59
C VAL A 126 -21.10 -14.43 -2.33
N VAL A 127 -21.66 -14.15 -1.14
CA VAL A 127 -21.16 -14.67 0.14
C VAL A 127 -19.70 -14.25 0.39
N ASN A 128 -19.36 -13.00 0.12
CA ASN A 128 -18.05 -12.44 0.50
C ASN A 128 -18.14 -11.74 1.85
N SER A 129 -17.12 -11.91 2.69
CA SER A 129 -17.01 -11.27 4.00
C SER A 129 -15.67 -10.53 4.11
N GLY A 130 -15.75 -9.24 4.43
CA GLY A 130 -14.63 -8.29 4.42
C GLY A 130 -14.87 -7.20 3.39
N ASN A 131 -13.83 -6.58 2.84
CA ASN A 131 -13.98 -5.44 1.93
C ASN A 131 -13.32 -5.65 0.56
N VAL A 132 -13.89 -5.04 -0.48
CA VAL A 132 -13.29 -4.95 -1.83
C VAL A 132 -13.06 -6.31 -2.52
N ASN A 133 -13.87 -7.32 -2.20
CA ASN A 133 -13.72 -8.64 -2.81
C ASN A 133 -14.54 -8.79 -4.09
N THR A 134 -13.97 -9.46 -5.10
CA THR A 134 -14.67 -9.82 -6.35
C THR A 134 -14.73 -11.33 -6.52
N GLY A 135 -15.94 -11.90 -6.43
CA GLY A 135 -16.15 -13.32 -6.66
C GLY A 135 -17.06 -13.95 -5.62
N ALA A 136 -16.73 -15.14 -5.10
CA ALA A 136 -17.63 -15.85 -4.20
C ALA A 136 -16.96 -16.59 -3.04
N PHE A 137 -17.63 -16.65 -1.89
CA PHE A 137 -17.15 -17.36 -0.70
C PHE A 137 -15.77 -16.89 -0.22
N ILE A 138 -15.50 -15.59 -0.34
CA ILE A 138 -14.24 -14.99 0.10
C ILE A 138 -14.38 -14.54 1.55
N ARG A 139 -13.37 -14.82 2.39
CA ARG A 139 -13.22 -14.24 3.73
C ARG A 139 -11.87 -13.52 3.83
N GLY A 140 -11.90 -12.20 3.84
CA GLY A 140 -10.72 -11.35 3.81
C GLY A 140 -11.01 -10.08 3.02
N ASN A 141 -9.97 -9.34 2.66
CA ASN A 141 -10.07 -8.09 1.93
C ASN A 141 -9.34 -8.16 0.58
N ASP A 142 -9.70 -7.28 -0.34
CA ASP A 142 -8.93 -6.99 -1.55
C ASP A 142 -8.63 -8.23 -2.41
N SER A 143 -9.57 -9.18 -2.50
CA SER A 143 -9.33 -10.48 -3.16
C SER A 143 -10.24 -10.74 -4.36
N ASN A 144 -9.74 -11.48 -5.34
CA ASN A 144 -10.47 -11.89 -6.54
C ASN A 144 -10.53 -13.43 -6.63
N GLY A 145 -11.71 -14.01 -6.88
CA GLY A 145 -11.85 -15.45 -7.16
C GLY A 145 -12.89 -16.15 -6.28
N ILE A 146 -12.62 -17.40 -5.90
CA ILE A 146 -13.55 -18.22 -5.14
C ILE A 146 -12.87 -18.93 -3.98
N PHE A 147 -13.58 -19.09 -2.86
CA PHE A 147 -13.14 -19.85 -1.68
C PHE A 147 -11.82 -19.37 -1.05
N TRP A 148 -11.50 -18.08 -1.18
CA TRP A 148 -10.32 -17.52 -0.55
C TRP A 148 -10.51 -17.26 0.93
N THR A 149 -9.45 -17.50 1.70
CA THR A 149 -9.30 -17.06 3.08
C THR A 149 -8.03 -16.23 3.21
N GLY A 150 -8.13 -15.02 3.74
CA GLY A 150 -7.02 -14.06 3.82
C GLY A 150 -7.17 -12.89 2.84
N ASP A 151 -6.29 -11.91 2.98
CA ASP A 151 -6.32 -10.68 2.17
C ASP A 151 -5.47 -10.83 0.89
N TYR A 152 -5.75 -10.03 -0.14
CA TYR A 152 -4.99 -9.94 -1.40
C TYR A 152 -4.85 -11.25 -2.19
N GLN A 153 -5.87 -12.12 -2.15
CA GLN A 153 -5.85 -13.43 -2.82
C GLN A 153 -6.36 -13.35 -4.26
N GLY A 154 -5.78 -14.18 -5.14
CA GLY A 154 -6.19 -14.31 -6.55
C GLY A 154 -6.04 -13.03 -7.40
N LEU A 155 -5.18 -12.11 -6.97
CA LEU A 155 -4.85 -10.90 -7.72
C LEU A 155 -3.89 -11.21 -8.87
N VAL A 156 -4.10 -10.54 -10.00
CA VAL A 156 -3.23 -10.66 -11.17
C VAL A 156 -2.15 -9.59 -11.07
N SER A 157 -0.88 -10.00 -11.09
CA SER A 157 0.28 -9.11 -11.15
C SER A 157 1.20 -9.51 -12.28
N PHE A 158 1.87 -8.53 -12.89
CA PHE A 158 2.95 -8.78 -13.85
C PHE A 158 4.20 -8.03 -13.41
N SER A 159 5.34 -8.71 -13.37
CA SER A 159 6.63 -8.09 -13.07
C SER A 159 7.66 -8.63 -14.04
N TYR A 160 8.32 -7.72 -14.77
CA TYR A 160 9.49 -8.01 -15.58
C TYR A 160 10.61 -7.08 -15.15
N THR A 161 11.70 -7.64 -14.62
CA THR A 161 12.88 -6.90 -14.17
C THR A 161 14.12 -7.47 -14.84
N ASN A 162 14.98 -6.60 -15.38
CA ASN A 162 16.26 -6.98 -15.97
C ASN A 162 17.39 -6.14 -15.36
N THR A 163 18.59 -6.70 -15.29
CA THR A 163 19.81 -6.00 -14.90
C THR A 163 20.23 -5.06 -16.03
N ILE A 164 20.17 -3.76 -15.77
CA ILE A 164 20.55 -2.72 -16.75
C ILE A 164 22.00 -2.29 -16.52
N VAL A 165 22.45 -2.28 -15.26
CA VAL A 165 23.86 -2.06 -14.92
C VAL A 165 24.37 -3.34 -14.26
N PRO A 166 25.29 -4.08 -14.90
CA PRO A 166 25.92 -5.24 -14.28
C PRO A 166 26.73 -4.80 -13.06
N GLU A 167 27.03 -5.73 -12.17
CA GLU A 167 27.98 -5.45 -11.09
C GLU A 167 29.35 -5.11 -11.68
N PHE A 168 29.93 -3.99 -11.24
CA PHE A 168 31.26 -3.56 -11.64
C PHE A 168 32.04 -3.02 -10.43
N THR A 169 33.37 -3.09 -10.52
CA THR A 169 34.25 -2.56 -9.48
C THR A 169 34.29 -1.04 -9.55
N LEU A 170 33.69 -0.39 -8.55
CA LEU A 170 33.66 1.06 -8.43
C LEU A 170 35.01 1.63 -7.97
N ALA A 171 35.67 0.93 -7.05
CA ALA A 171 36.95 1.35 -6.51
C ALA A 171 37.81 0.14 -6.14
N SER A 172 39.10 0.21 -6.42
CA SER A 172 40.08 -0.73 -5.87
C SER A 172 40.98 -0.03 -4.86
N ILE A 173 41.26 -0.72 -3.75
CA ILE A 173 42.20 -0.31 -2.71
C ILE A 173 43.31 -1.34 -2.69
N HIS A 174 44.53 -0.87 -2.96
CA HIS A 174 45.73 -1.67 -2.88
C HIS A 174 46.53 -1.19 -1.67
N ALA A 175 46.72 -2.06 -0.68
CA ALA A 175 47.53 -1.75 0.49
C ALA A 175 48.70 -2.71 0.60
N HIS A 176 49.88 -2.16 0.81
CA HIS A 176 51.11 -2.92 0.99
C HIS A 176 51.66 -2.63 2.37
N GLY A 177 52.04 -3.67 3.08
CA GLY A 177 52.66 -3.48 4.38
C GLY A 177 53.37 -4.73 4.85
N GLY A 178 53.72 -4.74 6.12
CA GLY A 178 54.31 -5.91 6.74
C GLY A 178 54.65 -5.67 8.18
N ALA A 179 54.77 -6.76 8.94
CA ALA A 179 55.24 -6.72 10.31
C ALA A 179 56.73 -7.08 10.34
N GLY A 180 57.57 -6.17 10.83
CA GLY A 180 59.00 -6.42 11.08
C GLY A 180 59.94 -5.34 10.52
N PRO A 181 61.24 -5.44 10.82
CA PRO A 181 61.91 -6.63 11.37
C PRO A 181 61.67 -6.88 12.87
N VAL A 182 61.72 -8.15 13.29
CA VAL A 182 61.71 -8.53 14.71
C VAL A 182 63.13 -8.78 15.16
N THR A 183 63.63 -7.95 16.07
CA THR A 183 64.98 -8.08 16.64
C THR A 183 64.92 -8.67 18.05
N ILE A 184 65.71 -9.73 18.29
CA ILE A 184 65.94 -10.31 19.63
C ILE A 184 67.39 -10.02 20.05
N PRO A 185 67.61 -9.24 21.13
CA PRO A 185 68.96 -8.92 21.60
C PRO A 185 69.66 -10.12 22.24
N SER A 186 70.99 -10.13 22.23
CA SER A 186 71.78 -11.16 22.92
C SER A 186 71.77 -10.98 24.44
N PHE A 187 71.91 -12.08 25.19
CA PHE A 187 72.07 -12.06 26.64
C PHE A 187 73.12 -13.08 27.12
N HIS A 188 73.69 -12.85 28.31
CA HIS A 188 74.85 -13.55 28.83
C HIS A 188 74.57 -14.23 30.19
N ILE A 189 74.97 -15.49 30.34
CA ILE A 189 74.90 -16.23 31.62
C ILE A 189 76.33 -16.36 32.20
N PRO A 190 76.59 -15.87 33.43
CA PRO A 190 77.92 -15.94 34.04
C PRO A 190 78.30 -17.38 34.45
N ALA A 191 79.61 -17.63 34.57
CA ALA A 191 80.15 -18.89 35.07
C ALA A 191 79.79 -19.12 36.55
N ILE A 192 79.49 -20.36 36.93
CA ILE A 192 79.19 -20.73 38.32
C ILE A 192 80.46 -21.31 38.95
N PRO A 193 81.01 -20.68 40.00
CA PRO A 193 82.17 -21.20 40.72
C PRO A 193 81.76 -22.36 41.64
N LEU A 194 82.57 -23.42 41.65
CA LEU A 194 82.43 -24.57 42.55
C LEU A 194 83.68 -24.68 43.41
N ASP A 195 83.56 -24.43 44.72
CA ASP A 195 84.67 -24.54 45.68
C ASP A 195 84.52 -25.82 46.53
N LEU A 196 85.39 -26.82 46.33
CA LEU A 196 85.49 -28.02 47.18
C LEU A 196 86.67 -27.87 48.15
N THR A 197 86.44 -27.96 49.46
CA THR A 197 87.51 -27.96 50.46
C THR A 197 88.08 -29.37 50.67
N ALA A 198 89.36 -29.46 51.04
CA ALA A 198 90.19 -30.67 51.05
C ALA A 198 89.76 -31.82 51.99
N THR A 199 88.57 -31.73 52.59
CA THR A 199 87.97 -32.78 53.44
C THR A 199 86.93 -33.64 52.72
N GLY A 200 86.83 -33.58 51.39
CA GLY A 200 85.95 -34.47 50.60
C GLY A 200 84.47 -34.08 50.63
N ALA A 201 84.19 -32.78 50.67
CA ALA A 201 82.84 -32.25 50.58
C ALA A 201 82.81 -31.07 49.61
N ILE A 202 81.73 -30.94 48.83
CA ILE A 202 81.42 -29.72 48.09
C ILE A 202 81.28 -28.62 49.11
N GLY A 203 82.25 -27.70 49.16
CA GLY A 203 82.14 -26.51 50.01
C GLY A 203 80.88 -25.75 49.62
N GLY A 204 80.27 -25.07 50.57
CA GLY A 204 79.09 -24.29 50.25
C GLY A 204 79.42 -23.30 49.13
N PHE A 205 78.70 -23.36 48.02
CA PHE A 205 78.90 -22.45 46.90
C PHE A 205 77.62 -21.66 46.66
N THR A 206 77.81 -20.44 46.17
CA THR A 206 76.72 -19.56 45.80
C THR A 206 76.58 -19.57 44.29
N ILE A 207 75.38 -19.89 43.81
CA ILE A 207 75.01 -19.61 42.43
C ILE A 207 74.65 -18.12 42.41
N PRO A 208 75.47 -17.25 41.79
CA PRO A 208 75.18 -15.84 41.74
C PRO A 208 73.84 -15.61 41.05
N SER A 209 73.12 -14.56 41.43
CA SER A 209 71.87 -14.19 40.78
C SER A 209 72.06 -14.08 39.27
N ILE A 210 71.28 -14.83 38.50
CA ILE A 210 71.26 -14.73 37.06
C ILE A 210 70.36 -13.55 36.72
N TYR A 211 70.94 -12.53 36.11
CA TYR A 211 70.21 -11.37 35.61
C TYR A 211 70.03 -11.50 34.10
N ILE A 212 68.78 -11.63 33.67
CA ILE A 212 68.41 -11.52 32.26
C ILE A 212 67.82 -10.13 32.07
N SER A 213 68.48 -9.31 31.24
CA SER A 213 67.97 -7.99 30.84
C SER A 213 66.57 -8.12 30.24
N PRO A 214 65.70 -7.10 30.40
CA PRO A 214 64.39 -7.10 29.76
C PRO A 214 64.53 -7.36 28.26
N ILE A 215 63.75 -8.30 27.74
CA ILE A 215 63.71 -8.59 26.31
C ILE A 215 62.61 -7.72 25.72
N THR A 216 63.02 -6.71 24.97
CA THR A 216 62.10 -5.88 24.19
C THR A 216 62.08 -6.38 22.76
N VAL A 217 60.94 -6.91 22.35
CA VAL A 217 60.68 -7.20 20.94
C VAL A 217 59.95 -6.00 20.35
N GLY A 218 60.62 -5.26 19.46
CA GLY A 218 60.01 -4.20 18.67
C GLY A 218 59.43 -4.78 17.38
N ILE A 219 58.19 -4.39 17.05
CA ILE A 219 57.57 -4.66 15.76
C ILE A 219 57.27 -3.32 15.10
N ASP A 220 58.00 -3.03 14.03
CA ASP A 220 57.72 -1.89 13.16
C ASP A 220 56.74 -2.35 12.08
N SER A 221 55.44 -2.23 12.36
CA SER A 221 54.42 -2.46 11.33
C SER A 221 54.27 -1.20 10.48
N VAL A 222 54.55 -1.32 9.19
CA VAL A 222 54.34 -0.24 8.21
C VAL A 222 53.25 -0.68 7.24
N PHE A 223 52.29 0.21 7.00
CA PHE A 223 51.27 0.05 5.97
C PHE A 223 51.19 1.31 5.11
N ASP A 224 51.34 1.12 3.81
CA ASP A 224 51.15 2.14 2.79
C ASP A 224 49.83 1.86 2.05
N LEU A 225 48.94 2.86 2.04
CA LEU A 225 47.76 2.85 1.19
C LEU A 225 48.15 3.38 -0.20
N GLY A 226 47.92 2.58 -1.23
CA GLY A 226 48.04 3.00 -2.62
C GLY A 226 46.90 3.95 -3.06
N PRO A 227 47.00 4.55 -4.25
CA PRO A 227 45.98 5.46 -4.77
C PRO A 227 44.63 4.74 -4.94
N ILE A 228 43.54 5.39 -4.52
CA ILE A 228 42.19 4.87 -4.77
C ILE A 228 41.82 5.22 -6.20
N VAL A 229 41.64 4.19 -7.03
CA VAL A 229 41.27 4.34 -8.44
C VAL A 229 39.76 4.14 -8.57
N ILE A 230 39.03 5.21 -8.90
CA ILE A 230 37.62 5.14 -9.27
C ILE A 230 37.54 4.92 -10.79
N GLN A 231 36.89 3.85 -11.22
CA GLN A 231 36.72 3.55 -12.64
C GLN A 231 35.63 4.42 -13.29
N ASP A 232 35.63 4.51 -14.61
CA ASP A 232 34.55 5.16 -15.37
C ASP A 232 33.21 4.46 -15.07
N ILE A 233 32.18 5.26 -14.76
CA ILE A 233 30.82 4.75 -14.58
C ILE A 233 30.07 4.97 -15.88
N THR A 234 29.85 3.91 -16.62
CA THR A 234 29.01 3.93 -17.82
C THR A 234 27.60 3.51 -17.48
N ILE A 235 26.65 4.44 -17.60
CA ILE A 235 25.22 4.13 -17.59
C ILE A 235 24.82 3.91 -19.05
N PRO A 236 24.54 2.67 -19.48
CA PRO A 236 24.16 2.40 -20.86
C PRO A 236 22.87 3.15 -21.20
N ALA A 237 22.76 3.56 -22.46
CA ALA A 237 21.53 4.15 -22.98
C ALA A 237 20.36 3.21 -22.68
N LEU A 238 19.31 3.72 -22.03
CA LEU A 238 18.06 2.99 -21.89
C LEU A 238 17.55 2.78 -23.32
N GLY A 239 17.60 1.53 -23.80
CA GLY A 239 17.22 1.10 -25.15
C GLY A 239 15.72 1.19 -25.41
N LEU A 240 15.10 2.31 -25.04
CA LEU A 240 13.77 2.68 -25.47
C LEU A 240 13.92 3.24 -26.88
N ASP A 241 13.82 2.36 -27.87
CA ASP A 241 13.77 2.78 -29.27
C ASP A 241 12.57 3.74 -29.45
N PRO A 242 12.76 4.96 -29.97
CA PRO A 242 11.65 5.88 -30.22
C PRO A 242 10.62 5.32 -31.23
N GLU A 243 10.98 4.31 -32.02
CA GLU A 243 10.03 3.52 -32.84
C GLU A 243 9.27 2.46 -32.05
N SER A 244 9.73 2.13 -30.83
CA SER A 244 8.95 1.30 -29.92
C SER A 244 7.63 1.96 -29.61
N SER A 245 6.67 1.11 -29.28
CA SER A 245 5.35 1.55 -28.96
C SER A 245 4.81 0.83 -27.74
N VAL A 246 4.05 1.57 -26.93
CA VAL A 246 3.29 0.99 -25.83
C VAL A 246 1.89 0.71 -26.35
N THR A 247 1.53 -0.57 -26.40
CA THR A 247 0.13 -0.97 -26.61
C THR A 247 -0.56 -0.91 -25.26
N VAL A 248 -1.46 0.06 -25.12
CA VAL A 248 -2.36 0.08 -23.99
C VAL A 248 -3.52 -0.86 -24.33
N GLY A 249 -3.83 -1.78 -23.41
CA GLY A 249 -4.94 -2.73 -23.57
C GLY A 249 -6.27 -2.02 -23.83
N PRO A 250 -7.34 -2.75 -24.19
CA PRO A 250 -8.64 -2.13 -24.44
C PRO A 250 -9.08 -1.34 -23.20
N ILE A 251 -9.21 -0.02 -23.37
CA ILE A 251 -9.75 0.85 -22.33
C ILE A 251 -11.24 1.00 -22.62
N PHE A 252 -12.06 0.48 -21.71
CA PHE A 252 -13.50 0.75 -21.73
C PHE A 252 -13.73 2.09 -21.03
N SER A 253 -13.89 3.18 -21.80
CA SER A 253 -14.33 4.47 -21.27
C SER A 253 -15.76 4.76 -21.73
N SER A 254 -16.67 5.02 -20.80
CA SER A 254 -18.05 5.44 -21.12
C SER A 254 -18.16 6.92 -21.50
N GLY A 255 -17.03 7.55 -21.81
CA GLY A 255 -16.90 8.92 -22.25
C GLY A 255 -15.73 9.05 -23.20
N SER A 256 -15.84 10.02 -24.13
CA SER A 256 -14.84 10.41 -25.11
C SER A 256 -13.52 10.91 -24.53
N ILE A 257 -13.21 10.71 -23.24
CA ILE A 257 -12.03 11.28 -22.58
C ILE A 257 -11.41 10.22 -21.66
N ILE A 258 -10.16 9.86 -21.91
CA ILE A 258 -9.30 9.17 -20.94
C ILE A 258 -8.69 10.24 -20.05
N ASP A 259 -8.87 10.15 -18.73
CA ASP A 259 -8.25 11.06 -17.78
C ASP A 259 -6.71 10.98 -17.84
N PRO A 260 -5.98 12.07 -17.55
CA PRO A 260 -4.53 12.06 -17.58
C PRO A 260 -3.96 10.95 -16.69
N PHE A 261 -3.00 10.20 -17.22
CA PHE A 261 -2.31 9.16 -16.46
C PHE A 261 -0.79 9.31 -16.59
N THR A 262 -0.07 8.84 -15.58
CA THR A 262 1.39 8.91 -15.56
C THR A 262 1.97 7.54 -15.87
N LEU A 263 2.80 7.47 -16.91
CA LEU A 263 3.68 6.33 -17.11
C LEU A 263 4.98 6.59 -16.34
N LYS A 264 5.25 5.76 -15.33
CA LYS A 264 6.49 5.84 -14.55
C LYS A 264 7.55 4.96 -15.21
N PHE A 265 8.57 5.59 -15.77
CA PHE A 265 9.74 4.90 -16.30
C PHE A 265 10.89 5.03 -15.30
N LEU A 266 11.32 3.89 -14.75
CA LEU A 266 12.47 3.75 -13.85
C LEU A 266 12.42 4.60 -12.56
N GLY A 267 11.30 5.24 -12.22
CA GLY A 267 11.20 6.11 -11.03
C GLY A 267 11.96 7.44 -11.13
N PHE A 268 12.59 7.74 -12.27
CA PHE A 268 13.30 9.00 -12.53
C PHE A 268 12.66 9.83 -13.65
N ILE A 269 11.85 9.21 -14.53
CA ILE A 269 11.13 9.89 -15.61
C ILE A 269 9.64 9.56 -15.49
N ASP A 270 8.85 10.57 -15.13
CA ASP A 270 7.39 10.51 -15.16
C ASP A 270 6.91 11.16 -16.47
N VAL A 271 6.33 10.37 -17.37
CA VAL A 271 5.70 10.88 -18.59
C VAL A 271 4.23 11.13 -18.29
N GLN A 272 3.86 12.41 -18.20
CA GLN A 272 2.47 12.83 -18.05
C GLN A 272 1.76 12.73 -19.39
N ILE A 273 0.79 11.82 -19.48
CA ILE A 273 -0.08 11.71 -20.63
C ILE A 273 -1.28 12.62 -20.38
N ALA A 274 -1.45 13.65 -21.22
CA ALA A 274 -2.61 14.53 -21.16
C ALA A 274 -3.90 13.75 -21.46
N ALA A 275 -5.05 14.32 -21.07
CA ALA A 275 -6.34 13.70 -21.32
C ALA A 275 -6.53 13.41 -22.82
N ILE A 276 -6.86 12.16 -23.16
CA ILE A 276 -7.01 11.74 -24.56
C ILE A 276 -8.47 11.79 -24.94
N GLN A 277 -8.82 12.63 -25.91
CA GLN A 277 -10.17 12.69 -26.47
C GLN A 277 -10.39 11.66 -27.59
N THR A 278 -11.39 10.79 -27.46
CA THR A 278 -11.73 9.74 -28.45
C THR A 278 -13.18 9.86 -28.92
N THR A 279 -13.46 9.40 -30.14
CA THR A 279 -14.77 9.58 -30.81
C THR A 279 -15.76 8.42 -30.59
N GLY A 280 -15.46 7.44 -29.73
CA GLY A 280 -16.32 6.26 -29.50
C GLY A 280 -16.23 5.68 -28.09
N SER A 281 -17.25 4.91 -27.68
CA SER A 281 -17.39 4.25 -26.36
C SER A 281 -16.56 2.97 -26.21
N GLU A 282 -15.86 2.55 -27.26
CA GLU A 282 -14.97 1.40 -27.27
C GLU A 282 -13.63 1.85 -27.85
N ILE A 283 -12.60 1.88 -27.00
CA ILE A 283 -11.24 2.18 -27.44
C ILE A 283 -10.56 0.84 -27.70
N LEU A 284 -10.50 0.48 -28.99
CA LEU A 284 -9.66 -0.61 -29.45
C LEU A 284 -8.22 -0.40 -28.97
N PRO A 285 -7.44 -1.47 -28.73
CA PRO A 285 -6.04 -1.34 -28.36
C PRO A 285 -5.36 -0.36 -29.31
N PHE A 286 -4.82 0.71 -28.74
CA PHE A 286 -4.12 1.71 -29.52
C PHE A 286 -2.65 1.70 -29.12
N THR A 287 -1.84 1.93 -30.12
CA THR A 287 -0.39 1.83 -30.05
C THR A 287 0.15 3.25 -30.13
N MET A 288 0.75 3.72 -29.04
CA MET A 288 1.43 5.03 -29.02
C MET A 288 2.91 4.80 -29.29
N SER A 289 3.46 5.50 -30.30
CA SER A 289 4.92 5.55 -30.46
C SER A 289 5.51 6.40 -29.33
N LEU A 290 6.62 5.94 -28.74
CA LEU A 290 7.32 6.69 -27.69
C LEU A 290 7.75 8.09 -28.18
N SER A 291 8.01 8.26 -29.48
CA SER A 291 8.30 9.58 -30.09
C SER A 291 7.17 10.61 -29.96
N SER A 292 5.90 10.15 -29.97
CA SER A 292 4.72 11.01 -29.83
C SER A 292 4.50 11.53 -28.41
N LEU A 293 5.21 10.95 -27.43
CA LEU A 293 5.20 11.32 -26.02
C LEU A 293 6.33 12.29 -25.63
N GLY A 294 7.03 12.87 -26.64
CA GLY A 294 8.12 13.82 -26.44
C GLY A 294 9.49 13.19 -26.22
N LEU A 295 9.62 11.87 -26.33
CA LEU A 295 10.90 11.17 -26.26
C LEU A 295 11.56 11.15 -27.65
N THR A 296 12.33 12.18 -27.97
CA THR A 296 12.92 12.39 -29.32
C THR A 296 14.36 11.88 -29.47
N THR A 297 14.98 11.42 -28.39
CA THR A 297 16.36 10.92 -28.37
C THR A 297 16.48 9.72 -27.44
N LEU A 298 17.22 8.69 -27.89
CA LEU A 298 17.85 7.71 -27.00
C LEU A 298 18.50 8.50 -25.86
N THR A 299 18.20 8.18 -24.60
CA THR A 299 18.98 8.75 -23.49
C THR A 299 20.44 8.44 -23.81
N PRO A 300 21.32 9.44 -24.00
CA PRO A 300 22.70 9.15 -24.35
C PRO A 300 23.33 8.29 -23.27
N GLU A 301 24.27 7.44 -23.64
CA GLU A 301 25.15 6.78 -22.68
C GLU A 301 25.77 7.86 -21.79
N ILE A 302 25.51 7.79 -20.48
CA ILE A 302 26.07 8.74 -19.53
C ILE A 302 27.32 8.09 -18.97
N THR A 303 28.47 8.55 -19.42
CA THR A 303 29.76 8.16 -18.84
C THR A 303 30.18 9.23 -17.83
N ILE A 304 30.25 8.86 -16.56
CA ILE A 304 30.93 9.66 -15.55
C ILE A 304 32.38 9.20 -15.56
N GLN A 305 33.27 10.06 -16.04
CA GLN A 305 34.70 9.75 -16.07
C GLN A 305 35.20 9.47 -14.66
N GLY A 306 35.90 8.36 -14.51
CA GLY A 306 36.61 7.97 -13.31
C GLY A 306 37.69 8.98 -12.98
N PHE A 307 38.10 8.97 -11.72
CA PHE A 307 39.16 9.81 -11.23
C PHE A 307 39.97 9.06 -10.19
N GLN A 308 41.24 9.39 -10.08
CA GLN A 308 42.08 8.88 -9.01
C GLN A 308 42.01 9.87 -7.85
N ILE A 309 41.85 9.35 -6.64
CA ILE A 309 42.11 10.12 -5.44
C ILE A 309 43.58 9.82 -5.10
N PRO A 310 44.53 10.73 -5.44
CA PRO A 310 45.89 10.61 -4.95
C PRO A 310 45.83 10.83 -3.45
N VAL A 311 45.84 9.73 -2.71
CA VAL A 311 46.26 9.77 -1.32
C VAL A 311 47.78 9.82 -1.36
N ASP A 312 48.38 10.87 -0.82
CA ASP A 312 49.77 10.78 -0.39
C ASP A 312 49.86 9.54 0.52
N PRO A 313 50.94 8.73 0.47
CA PRO A 313 51.04 7.52 1.26
C PRO A 313 50.69 7.83 2.73
N ILE A 314 49.53 7.36 3.17
CA ILE A 314 49.12 7.52 4.57
C ILE A 314 49.93 6.46 5.31
N HIS A 315 51.10 6.89 5.77
CA HIS A 315 52.03 6.07 6.52
C HIS A 315 51.47 5.84 7.92
N ILE A 316 50.95 4.64 8.18
CA ILE A 316 50.46 4.25 9.51
C ILE A 316 51.52 3.41 10.19
N GLU A 317 52.20 4.02 11.16
CA GLU A 317 53.09 3.32 12.10
C GLU A 317 52.33 3.02 13.38
N LEU A 318 52.33 1.75 13.79
CA LEU A 318 51.88 1.34 15.11
C LEU A 318 53.05 0.65 15.80
N PRO A 319 53.75 1.35 16.71
CA PRO A 319 54.81 0.72 17.48
C PRO A 319 54.17 -0.25 18.47
N LEU A 320 54.29 -1.55 18.20
CA LEU A 320 53.97 -2.61 19.14
C LEU A 320 55.27 -3.09 19.76
N SER A 321 55.43 -2.84 21.06
CA SER A 321 56.53 -3.41 21.84
C SER A 321 55.97 -4.30 22.94
N ILE A 322 56.52 -5.51 23.02
CA ILE A 322 56.26 -6.40 24.14
C ILE A 322 57.59 -6.50 24.89
N THR A 323 57.58 -6.00 26.13
CA THR A 323 58.71 -6.13 27.03
C THR A 323 58.39 -7.22 28.04
N ILE A 324 59.14 -8.31 27.98
CA ILE A 324 59.18 -9.26 29.09
C ILE A 324 60.10 -8.64 30.14
N GLY A 325 59.57 -8.44 31.35
CA GLY A 325 60.29 -7.83 32.46
C GLY A 325 61.60 -8.57 32.79
N PRO A 326 62.54 -7.91 33.47
CA PRO A 326 63.81 -8.52 33.81
C PRO A 326 63.58 -9.74 34.71
N PHE A 327 64.26 -10.84 34.40
CA PHE A 327 64.29 -11.99 35.27
C PHE A 327 65.54 -11.93 36.14
N VAL A 328 65.34 -11.90 37.45
CA VAL A 328 66.42 -12.02 38.43
C VAL A 328 66.16 -13.28 39.23
N SER A 329 67.00 -14.29 39.06
CA SER A 329 66.94 -15.43 39.96
C SER A 329 67.45 -14.99 41.34
N PRO A 330 66.87 -15.49 42.45
CA PRO A 330 67.50 -15.33 43.74
C PRO A 330 68.88 -15.99 43.74
N GLU A 331 69.80 -15.47 44.55
CA GLU A 331 71.05 -16.17 44.83
C GLU A 331 70.74 -17.48 45.54
N ILE A 332 71.30 -18.59 45.04
CA ILE A 332 71.09 -19.91 45.64
C ILE A 332 72.37 -20.31 46.35
N THR A 333 72.33 -20.32 47.66
CA THR A 333 73.41 -20.88 48.48
C THR A 333 73.16 -22.38 48.65
N VAL A 334 74.01 -23.21 48.05
CA VAL A 334 73.97 -24.65 48.26
C VAL A 334 74.87 -24.97 49.46
N PRO A 335 74.34 -25.50 50.57
CA PRO A 335 75.15 -25.86 51.72
C PRO A 335 76.04 -27.07 51.40
N GLN A 336 77.05 -27.29 52.25
CA GLN A 336 78.07 -28.31 52.01
C GLN A 336 77.49 -29.72 51.86
N ILE A 337 77.83 -30.43 50.78
CA ILE A 337 77.40 -31.80 50.51
C ILE A 337 78.61 -32.74 50.62
N PRO A 338 78.61 -33.76 51.51
CA PRO A 338 79.71 -34.72 51.61
C PRO A 338 79.71 -35.69 50.41
N VAL A 339 80.76 -35.71 49.59
CA VAL A 339 80.85 -36.62 48.43
C VAL A 339 82.31 -37.06 48.20
N GLY A 340 82.52 -38.38 48.17
CA GLY A 340 83.83 -39.02 48.33
C GLY A 340 84.78 -39.07 47.13
N PHE A 341 84.80 -38.08 46.23
CA PHE A 341 85.80 -37.97 45.15
C PHE A 341 86.11 -36.49 44.81
N SER A 342 87.38 -36.16 44.54
CA SER A 342 87.84 -34.79 44.27
C SER A 342 87.93 -34.47 42.77
N VAL A 343 87.22 -33.44 42.30
CA VAL A 343 87.42 -32.81 40.98
C VAL A 343 87.31 -31.29 41.16
N SER A 344 88.21 -30.49 40.58
CA SER A 344 88.19 -29.02 40.64
C SER A 344 87.87 -28.40 39.27
N GLY A 345 86.91 -27.49 39.20
CA GLY A 345 86.60 -26.69 38.00
C GLY A 345 85.31 -25.85 38.14
N ALA A 346 85.22 -24.74 37.40
CA ALA A 346 83.99 -23.95 37.25
C ALA A 346 83.21 -24.38 36.00
N THR A 347 81.91 -24.10 35.95
CA THR A 347 81.17 -24.21 34.67
C THR A 347 81.63 -23.10 33.72
N LEU A 348 81.61 -23.35 32.41
CA LEU A 348 81.93 -22.32 31.42
C LEU A 348 80.78 -21.30 31.32
N ALA A 349 81.10 -20.01 31.19
CA ALA A 349 80.11 -18.99 30.86
C ALA A 349 79.54 -19.26 29.46
N PHE A 350 78.25 -19.02 29.28
CA PHE A 350 77.55 -19.25 28.02
C PHE A 350 76.82 -17.98 27.59
N SER A 351 77.01 -17.62 26.31
CA SER A 351 76.32 -16.51 25.66
C SER A 351 75.54 -17.06 24.48
N PHE A 352 74.27 -16.64 24.33
CA PHE A 352 73.56 -16.84 23.07
C PHE A 352 74.21 -15.98 21.95
N PRO A 353 74.13 -16.40 20.67
CA PRO A 353 74.73 -15.71 19.52
C PRO A 353 74.26 -14.25 19.34
N PRO A 354 74.94 -13.44 18.48
CA PRO A 354 74.56 -12.04 18.25
C PRO A 354 73.13 -11.93 17.70
N GLU A 355 72.53 -10.77 17.97
CA GLU A 355 71.19 -10.33 17.58
C GLU A 355 70.51 -11.15 16.47
N ILE A 356 69.37 -11.77 16.78
CA ILE A 356 68.56 -12.49 15.79
C ILE A 356 67.53 -11.52 15.22
N THR A 357 67.65 -11.20 13.93
CA THR A 357 66.66 -10.41 13.20
C THR A 357 65.83 -11.33 12.30
N ILE A 358 64.52 -11.36 12.51
CA ILE A 358 63.56 -11.92 11.55
C ILE A 358 63.18 -10.78 10.61
N ASP A 359 63.44 -10.95 9.32
CA ASP A 359 63.13 -9.94 8.30
C ASP A 359 61.62 -9.67 8.22
N ARG A 360 61.25 -8.53 7.62
CA ARG A 360 59.85 -8.10 7.50
C ARG A 360 59.01 -9.16 6.79
N ILE A 361 57.88 -9.51 7.39
CA ILE A 361 56.89 -10.40 6.78
C ILE A 361 55.95 -9.54 5.93
N PRO A 362 55.95 -9.67 4.59
CA PRO A 362 55.09 -8.86 3.73
C PRO A 362 53.62 -9.28 3.85
N VAL A 363 52.73 -8.29 3.86
CA VAL A 363 51.28 -8.43 3.82
C VAL A 363 50.75 -7.54 2.68
N VAL A 364 50.02 -8.13 1.75
CA VAL A 364 49.33 -7.42 0.67
C VAL A 364 47.84 -7.57 0.89
N LEU A 365 47.10 -6.46 0.85
CA LEU A 365 45.66 -6.43 0.92
C LEU A 365 45.10 -5.78 -0.33
N ASP A 366 44.31 -6.57 -1.05
CA ASP A 366 43.54 -6.14 -2.21
C ASP A 366 42.07 -6.14 -1.82
N ALA A 367 41.43 -4.96 -1.88
CA ALA A 367 40.03 -4.81 -1.58
C ALA A 367 39.31 -4.04 -2.70
N ASP A 368 38.29 -4.68 -3.27
CA ASP A 368 37.44 -4.07 -4.29
C ASP A 368 36.10 -3.66 -3.68
N ALA A 369 35.66 -2.44 -3.98
CA ALA A 369 34.31 -1.96 -3.73
C ALA A 369 33.47 -2.16 -4.99
N LEU A 370 32.47 -3.04 -4.91
CA LEU A 370 31.56 -3.36 -6.01
C LEU A 370 30.33 -2.46 -5.96
N LEU A 371 29.83 -2.04 -7.12
CA LEU A 371 28.56 -1.34 -7.28
C LEU A 371 27.68 -2.05 -8.33
N GLY A 372 26.42 -2.25 -7.99
CA GLY A 372 25.46 -3.01 -8.79
C GLY A 372 25.14 -4.39 -8.20
N PRO A 373 24.29 -5.20 -8.86
CA PRO A 373 23.54 -4.89 -10.08
C PRO A 373 22.39 -3.90 -9.86
N ILE A 374 22.19 -2.98 -10.81
CA ILE A 374 20.99 -2.13 -10.84
C ILE A 374 19.97 -2.78 -11.78
N ASN A 375 18.85 -3.21 -11.20
CA ASN A 375 17.74 -3.79 -11.94
C ASN A 375 16.70 -2.71 -12.25
N ALA A 376 16.18 -2.69 -13.47
CA ALA A 376 14.97 -1.92 -13.78
C ALA A 376 14.00 -2.75 -14.63
N GLY A 377 12.74 -2.35 -14.62
CA GLY A 377 11.68 -3.19 -15.15
C GLY A 377 10.29 -2.57 -15.11
N ILE A 378 9.32 -3.30 -15.62
CA ILE A 378 7.90 -2.96 -15.62
C ILE A 378 7.20 -3.77 -14.54
N VAL A 379 6.52 -3.08 -13.63
CA VAL A 379 5.71 -3.70 -12.57
C VAL A 379 4.27 -3.22 -12.71
N ILE A 380 3.35 -4.15 -12.95
CA ILE A 380 1.92 -3.93 -12.85
C ILE A 380 1.47 -4.50 -11.50
N PRO A 381 1.06 -3.63 -10.55
CA PRO A 381 0.73 -4.04 -9.20
C PRO A 381 -0.53 -4.91 -9.17
N PRO A 382 -0.63 -5.86 -8.23
CA PRO A 382 -1.86 -6.61 -7.99
C PRO A 382 -2.95 -5.66 -7.46
N VAL A 383 -4.08 -5.56 -8.16
CA VAL A 383 -5.22 -4.70 -7.77
C VAL A 383 -6.52 -5.51 -7.68
N PRO A 384 -7.40 -5.23 -6.70
CA PRO A 384 -8.73 -5.83 -6.61
C PRO A 384 -9.65 -5.44 -7.77
N GLY A 385 -10.58 -6.35 -8.10
CA GLY A 385 -11.44 -6.22 -9.26
C GLY A 385 -10.73 -6.53 -10.58
N PHE A 386 -11.48 -6.50 -11.68
CA PHE A 386 -10.99 -6.84 -13.01
C PHE A 386 -11.22 -5.65 -13.94
N GLY A 387 -10.12 -5.06 -14.43
CA GLY A 387 -10.18 -3.93 -15.36
C GLY A 387 -10.73 -2.64 -14.75
N ASN A 388 -10.73 -2.50 -13.42
CA ASN A 388 -11.14 -1.27 -12.75
C ASN A 388 -10.08 -0.17 -12.94
N THR A 389 -10.53 1.03 -13.28
CA THR A 389 -9.72 2.25 -13.44
C THR A 389 -10.17 3.32 -12.44
N THR A 390 -10.16 2.94 -11.15
CA THR A 390 -10.62 3.80 -10.05
C THR A 390 -9.46 4.32 -9.20
N THR A 391 -9.62 5.52 -8.63
CA THR A 391 -8.57 6.13 -7.76
C THR A 391 -8.48 5.51 -6.37
N VAL A 392 -9.55 4.87 -5.89
CA VAL A 392 -9.62 4.11 -4.64
C VAL A 392 -9.95 2.64 -4.96
N PRO A 393 -9.44 1.65 -4.22
CA PRO A 393 -9.76 0.24 -4.45
C PRO A 393 -11.26 -0.01 -4.62
N SER A 394 -11.60 -0.81 -5.62
CA SER A 394 -12.97 -1.14 -6.02
C SER A 394 -13.05 -2.61 -6.41
N SER A 395 -14.17 -3.27 -6.13
CA SER A 395 -14.39 -4.64 -6.60
C SER A 395 -15.17 -4.66 -7.92
N GLY A 396 -15.37 -5.85 -8.47
CA GLY A 396 -16.18 -6.05 -9.66
C GLY A 396 -15.41 -5.85 -10.95
N PHE A 397 -16.08 -5.38 -12.00
CA PHE A 397 -15.57 -5.42 -13.36
C PHE A 397 -15.70 -4.07 -14.06
N PHE A 398 -14.60 -3.57 -14.61
CA PHE A 398 -14.56 -2.41 -15.51
C PHE A 398 -15.19 -1.13 -14.92
N ASN A 399 -15.10 -0.94 -13.61
CA ASN A 399 -15.54 0.30 -12.95
C ASN A 399 -14.49 1.40 -13.10
N ALA A 400 -14.91 2.67 -13.15
CA ALA A 400 -14.02 3.81 -13.35
C ALA A 400 -14.38 5.00 -12.45
N GLY A 401 -13.44 5.93 -12.24
CA GLY A 401 -13.67 7.18 -11.50
C GLY A 401 -13.13 7.19 -10.06
N GLY A 402 -13.83 7.83 -9.13
CA GLY A 402 -13.34 8.11 -7.77
C GLY A 402 -13.20 6.90 -6.83
N GLY A 403 -13.73 5.73 -7.19
CA GLY A 403 -13.50 4.47 -6.48
C GLY A 403 -14.39 4.22 -5.26
N GLY A 404 -14.12 3.13 -4.53
CA GLY A 404 -15.05 2.58 -3.54
C GLY A 404 -16.31 2.04 -4.22
N VAL A 405 -16.17 1.44 -5.40
CA VAL A 405 -17.27 0.98 -6.25
C VAL A 405 -17.36 -0.55 -6.23
N SER A 406 -18.55 -1.10 -6.46
CA SER A 406 -18.75 -2.53 -6.72
C SER A 406 -19.72 -2.76 -7.88
N GLY A 407 -19.72 -3.97 -8.43
CA GLY A 407 -20.58 -4.37 -9.54
C GLY A 407 -19.87 -4.27 -10.88
N MET A 408 -20.54 -3.80 -11.92
CA MET A 408 -19.95 -3.75 -13.26
C MET A 408 -20.21 -2.43 -13.98
N THR A 409 -19.15 -1.92 -14.60
CA THR A 409 -19.18 -0.77 -15.52
C THR A 409 -19.81 0.47 -14.91
N ASN A 410 -19.62 0.69 -13.62
CA ASN A 410 -20.06 1.91 -12.95
C ASN A 410 -18.99 3.01 -13.09
N PHE A 411 -19.42 4.26 -13.20
CA PHE A 411 -18.55 5.43 -13.28
C PHE A 411 -18.83 6.39 -12.11
N GLY A 412 -17.82 6.67 -11.29
CA GLY A 412 -17.92 7.61 -10.16
C GLY A 412 -17.34 7.05 -8.87
N ALA A 413 -17.91 7.46 -7.72
CA ALA A 413 -17.47 7.01 -6.40
C ALA A 413 -18.67 6.58 -5.53
N GLY A 414 -18.47 5.57 -4.68
CA GLY A 414 -19.50 5.13 -3.73
C GLY A 414 -20.76 4.54 -4.39
N ILE A 415 -20.58 3.82 -5.50
CA ILE A 415 -21.68 3.28 -6.31
C ILE A 415 -21.63 1.75 -6.31
N SER A 416 -22.79 1.11 -6.30
CA SER A 416 -22.93 -0.34 -6.54
C SER A 416 -23.82 -0.60 -7.74
N GLY A 417 -23.79 -1.82 -8.28
CA GLY A 417 -24.74 -2.31 -9.27
C GLY A 417 -24.18 -2.33 -10.69
N PHE A 418 -25.00 -1.93 -11.67
CA PHE A 418 -24.67 -2.07 -13.08
C PHE A 418 -24.88 -0.76 -13.85
N LEU A 419 -23.84 -0.30 -14.55
CA LEU A 419 -23.90 0.87 -15.45
C LEU A 419 -24.46 2.14 -14.80
N ASN A 420 -24.20 2.33 -13.51
CA ASN A 420 -24.57 3.56 -12.82
C ASN A 420 -23.46 4.61 -13.00
N GLN A 421 -23.86 5.86 -13.20
CA GLN A 421 -22.96 7.00 -13.38
C GLN A 421 -23.25 8.08 -12.34
N ALA A 422 -22.30 8.36 -11.46
CA ALA A 422 -22.35 9.51 -10.55
C ALA A 422 -21.22 10.50 -10.88
N PRO A 423 -21.54 11.72 -11.34
CA PRO A 423 -20.55 12.68 -11.83
C PRO A 423 -19.70 13.33 -10.72
N THR A 424 -20.08 13.19 -9.44
CA THR A 424 -19.35 13.84 -8.33
C THR A 424 -19.07 12.88 -7.17
N ALA A 425 -17.82 12.88 -6.69
CA ALA A 425 -17.38 12.03 -5.59
C ALA A 425 -17.91 12.47 -4.22
N LEU A 426 -18.30 13.75 -4.07
CA LEU A 426 -18.81 14.31 -2.81
C LEU A 426 -20.22 13.80 -2.45
N LEU A 427 -20.94 13.21 -3.41
CA LEU A 427 -22.36 12.84 -3.31
C LEU A 427 -22.61 11.33 -3.52
N GLY A 428 -21.53 10.54 -3.58
CA GLY A 428 -21.48 9.17 -4.08
C GLY A 428 -22.27 8.14 -3.29
N SER A 429 -23.57 8.02 -3.56
CA SER A 429 -24.38 6.86 -3.14
C SER A 429 -25.45 6.59 -4.17
N ALA A 430 -25.12 5.73 -5.12
CA ALA A 430 -26.07 5.19 -6.07
C ALA A 430 -26.05 3.66 -6.05
N SER A 431 -27.20 3.04 -6.26
CA SER A 431 -27.30 1.59 -6.42
C SER A 431 -28.32 1.21 -7.48
N GLY A 432 -28.26 -0.03 -7.96
CA GLY A 432 -29.20 -0.59 -8.91
C GLY A 432 -28.64 -0.59 -10.33
N TYR A 433 -29.43 -0.15 -11.30
CA TYR A 433 -29.15 -0.37 -12.72
C TYR A 433 -29.37 0.92 -13.52
N PHE A 434 -28.36 1.32 -14.30
CA PHE A 434 -28.46 2.43 -15.27
C PHE A 434 -28.95 3.77 -14.69
N ASN A 435 -28.55 4.11 -13.47
CA ASN A 435 -28.89 5.39 -12.86
C ASN A 435 -27.84 6.46 -13.19
N PHE A 436 -28.26 7.69 -13.43
CA PHE A 436 -27.40 8.84 -13.72
C PHE A 436 -27.59 9.95 -12.67
N GLY A 437 -26.53 10.39 -12.00
CA GLY A 437 -26.59 11.37 -10.90
C GLY A 437 -26.25 10.76 -9.53
N ALA A 438 -26.85 11.26 -8.45
CA ALA A 438 -26.43 10.95 -7.07
C ALA A 438 -27.59 10.63 -6.11
N LEU A 439 -27.28 10.07 -4.94
CA LEU A 439 -28.27 9.81 -3.87
C LEU A 439 -29.51 9.06 -4.36
N GLN A 440 -29.32 7.95 -5.10
CA GLN A 440 -30.42 7.28 -5.77
C GLN A 440 -30.33 5.76 -5.75
N SER A 441 -31.47 5.10 -5.93
CA SER A 441 -31.55 3.64 -6.07
C SER A 441 -32.59 3.25 -7.11
N GLY A 442 -32.50 2.02 -7.61
CA GLY A 442 -33.47 1.44 -8.52
C GLY A 442 -32.97 1.33 -9.94
N LEU A 443 -33.84 1.58 -10.92
CA LEU A 443 -33.57 1.33 -12.33
C LEU A 443 -33.85 2.58 -13.16
N LEU A 444 -32.88 2.97 -14.00
CA LEU A 444 -33.02 4.03 -15.02
C LEU A 444 -33.40 5.41 -14.49
N ASN A 445 -32.98 5.77 -13.27
CA ASN A 445 -33.26 7.09 -12.72
C ASN A 445 -32.23 8.13 -13.17
N SER A 446 -32.64 9.40 -13.26
CA SER A 446 -31.77 10.51 -13.67
C SER A 446 -31.95 11.75 -12.79
N GLY A 447 -30.92 12.12 -12.04
CA GLY A 447 -30.91 13.28 -11.14
C GLY A 447 -30.41 12.93 -9.73
N ALA A 448 -30.96 13.61 -8.72
CA ALA A 448 -30.56 13.43 -7.32
C ALA A 448 -31.74 13.08 -6.41
N GLY A 449 -31.55 12.16 -5.45
CA GLY A 449 -32.57 11.89 -4.42
C GLY A 449 -33.75 11.06 -4.92
N LEU A 450 -33.47 10.06 -5.75
CA LEU A 450 -34.49 9.29 -6.48
C LEU A 450 -34.52 7.82 -6.03
N SER A 451 -35.70 7.22 -6.01
CA SER A 451 -35.83 5.75 -5.91
C SER A 451 -36.88 5.23 -6.86
N GLY A 452 -36.81 3.95 -7.21
CA GLY A 452 -37.80 3.27 -8.03
C GLY A 452 -37.38 3.13 -9.49
N LEU A 453 -38.34 3.31 -10.41
CA LEU A 453 -38.16 3.00 -11.83
C LEU A 453 -38.36 4.23 -12.69
N TYR A 454 -37.31 4.63 -13.42
CA TYR A 454 -37.38 5.62 -14.48
C TYR A 454 -37.93 6.97 -14.00
N ASN A 455 -37.43 7.44 -12.86
CA ASN A 455 -37.75 8.77 -12.35
C ASN A 455 -36.67 9.76 -12.78
N THR A 456 -37.09 10.98 -13.09
CA THR A 456 -36.20 12.06 -13.52
C THR A 456 -36.43 13.28 -12.65
N SER A 457 -35.34 13.87 -12.15
CA SER A 457 -35.40 15.10 -11.36
C SER A 457 -35.30 16.34 -12.24
N ILE A 458 -35.96 17.42 -11.84
CA ILE A 458 -35.79 18.76 -12.45
C ILE A 458 -34.64 19.56 -11.81
N LEU A 459 -33.95 18.99 -10.83
CA LEU A 459 -32.81 19.60 -10.16
C LEU A 459 -31.52 19.30 -10.92
N ASP A 460 -30.56 20.20 -10.83
CA ASP A 460 -29.25 20.01 -11.45
C ASP A 460 -28.57 18.75 -10.88
N PRO A 461 -28.21 17.76 -11.72
CA PRO A 461 -27.54 16.54 -11.30
C PRO A 461 -26.22 16.74 -10.55
N ASN A 462 -25.60 17.92 -10.67
CA ASN A 462 -24.34 18.26 -10.01
C ASN A 462 -24.51 18.95 -8.65
N HIS A 463 -25.75 19.25 -8.23
CA HIS A 463 -26.03 19.91 -6.95
C HIS A 463 -26.50 18.92 -5.87
N ILE A 464 -26.19 19.24 -4.60
CA ILE A 464 -26.44 18.41 -3.40
C ILE A 464 -27.94 18.26 -3.06
N GLN A 465 -28.84 18.93 -3.80
CA GLN A 465 -30.25 18.97 -3.44
C GLN A 465 -30.97 17.70 -3.90
N SER A 466 -31.44 16.92 -2.93
CA SER A 466 -32.27 15.74 -3.17
C SER A 466 -33.66 16.14 -3.64
N ALA A 467 -34.12 15.53 -4.74
CA ALA A 467 -35.46 15.74 -5.26
C ALA A 467 -36.54 15.04 -4.42
N PHE A 468 -36.20 14.00 -3.65
CA PHE A 468 -37.16 13.21 -2.87
C PHE A 468 -38.30 12.65 -3.74
N THR A 469 -37.93 11.99 -4.83
CA THR A 469 -38.90 11.37 -5.74
C THR A 469 -38.83 9.85 -5.66
N SER A 470 -39.97 9.20 -5.51
CA SER A 470 -40.09 7.74 -5.47
C SER A 470 -41.20 7.24 -6.41
N GLY A 471 -41.22 5.93 -6.68
CA GLY A 471 -42.24 5.29 -7.50
C GLY A 471 -41.76 5.06 -8.92
N MET A 472 -42.59 5.38 -9.91
CA MET A 472 -42.27 5.04 -11.30
C MET A 472 -42.70 6.11 -12.30
N LEU A 473 -41.84 6.39 -13.28
CA LEU A 473 -42.11 7.34 -14.39
C LEU A 473 -42.48 8.76 -13.92
N ASN A 474 -41.93 9.23 -12.80
CA ASN A 474 -42.16 10.59 -12.30
C ASN A 474 -41.11 11.55 -12.84
N PHE A 475 -41.51 12.78 -13.17
CA PHE A 475 -40.64 13.86 -13.65
C PHE A 475 -40.79 15.10 -12.74
N GLY A 476 -39.83 15.37 -11.87
CA GLY A 476 -39.99 16.46 -10.92
C GLY A 476 -39.24 16.30 -9.61
N ARG A 477 -39.76 16.98 -8.57
CA ARG A 477 -39.28 16.87 -7.19
C ARG A 477 -40.45 16.72 -6.22
N GLN A 478 -40.21 16.04 -5.10
CA GLN A 478 -41.17 15.81 -4.03
C GLN A 478 -42.37 15.00 -4.50
N LEU A 479 -42.13 13.99 -5.33
CA LEU A 479 -43.18 13.18 -5.95
C LEU A 479 -43.14 11.74 -5.42
N SER A 480 -44.31 11.11 -5.28
CA SER A 480 -44.45 9.69 -5.04
C SER A 480 -45.62 9.13 -5.87
N GLY A 481 -45.58 7.85 -6.21
CA GLY A 481 -46.58 7.19 -7.06
C GLY A 481 -46.11 7.01 -8.50
N PHE A 482 -47.02 7.22 -9.46
CA PHE A 482 -46.79 6.86 -10.87
C PHE A 482 -47.22 7.98 -11.82
N LEU A 483 -46.37 8.30 -12.82
CA LEU A 483 -46.65 9.26 -13.91
C LEU A 483 -46.94 10.70 -13.46
N TYR A 484 -46.38 11.15 -12.33
CA TYR A 484 -46.51 12.53 -11.88
C TYR A 484 -45.48 13.46 -12.53
N GLN A 485 -45.88 14.71 -12.76
CA GLN A 485 -45.01 15.76 -13.29
C GLN A 485 -45.08 17.04 -12.45
N GLY A 486 -43.93 17.66 -12.20
CA GLY A 486 -43.85 18.98 -11.56
C GLY A 486 -43.24 18.96 -10.16
N THR A 487 -43.90 19.62 -9.21
CA THR A 487 -43.48 19.68 -7.80
C THR A 487 -44.60 19.14 -6.93
N GLY A 488 -44.23 18.36 -5.91
CA GLY A 488 -45.16 17.79 -4.95
C GLY A 488 -46.05 18.79 -4.23
N PRO A 489 -47.16 18.30 -3.64
CA PRO A 489 -48.13 19.09 -2.89
C PRO A 489 -47.59 19.69 -1.59
#